data_AF-A0A2D9SN15-F1
#
_entry.id   AF-A0A2D9SN15-F1
#
_cell.length_a   1.000
_cell.length_b   1.000
_cell.length_c   1.000
_cell.angle_alpha   90.00
_cell.angle_beta   90.00
_cell.angle_gamma   90.00
#
_symmetry.space_group_name_H-M   'P 1'
#
loop_
_entity.id
_entity.type
_entity.pdbx_description
1 polymer ?
#
loop_
_entity_poly.entity_id
_entity_poly.type
_entity_poly.pdbx_seq_one_letter_code
_entity_poly.pdbx_strand_id
1 'polypeptide(L)' 'TFDIGPFAALDIDVNDYRIIALKSSNHFRAGFKDVATHIVTADTPGLTTHQIQVFPRRNKAYPLWPLDEEAQYPI' A
#
# COMPACT_ATOMS: atom_id res chain seq x y z
N THR A 1 -1.16 -0.36 11.01
CA THR A 1 -1.18 -1.53 11.91
C THR A 1 -0.26 -2.60 11.37
N PHE A 2 0.70 -3.05 12.18
CA PHE A 2 1.71 -4.03 11.78
C PHE A 2 1.35 -5.47 12.18
N ASP A 3 0.56 -5.61 13.24
CA ASP A 3 0.14 -6.87 13.86
C ASP A 3 -1.29 -6.77 14.40
N ILE A 4 -1.77 -7.83 15.04
CA ILE A 4 -3.13 -7.94 15.58
C ILE A 4 -3.34 -7.16 16.89
N GLY A 5 -2.27 -6.67 17.54
CA GLY A 5 -2.31 -6.07 18.87
C GLY A 5 -3.28 -4.89 18.99
N PRO A 6 -3.29 -3.93 18.06
CA PRO A 6 -4.23 -2.82 18.08
C PRO A 6 -5.71 -3.23 17.97
N PHE A 7 -6.02 -4.39 17.37
CA PHE A 7 -7.39 -4.91 17.34
C PHE A 7 -7.75 -5.53 18.69
N ALA A 8 -6.86 -6.37 19.24
CA ALA A 8 -7.06 -6.99 20.54
C ALA A 8 -7.20 -5.96 21.68
N ALA A 9 -6.46 -4.83 21.60
CA ALA A 9 -6.56 -3.73 22.56
C ALA A 9 -7.94 -3.03 22.57
N LEU A 10 -8.76 -3.29 21.55
CA LEU A 10 -10.14 -2.80 21.43
C LEU A 10 -11.16 -3.95 21.56
N ASP A 11 -10.75 -5.08 22.12
CA ASP A 11 -11.56 -6.31 22.27
C ASP A 11 -12.08 -6.87 20.94
N ILE A 12 -11.30 -6.68 19.85
CA ILE A 12 -11.59 -7.25 18.53
C ILE A 12 -10.66 -8.46 18.30
N ASP A 13 -11.22 -9.67 18.34
CA ASP A 13 -10.54 -10.86 17.83
C ASP A 13 -10.67 -10.88 16.30
N VAL A 14 -9.53 -10.80 15.62
CA VAL A 14 -9.47 -10.81 14.17
C VAL A 14 -9.92 -12.14 13.54
N ASN A 15 -9.89 -13.24 14.30
CA ASN A 15 -10.32 -14.56 13.83
C ASN A 15 -11.84 -14.70 13.70
N ASP A 16 -12.60 -13.83 14.36
CA ASP A 16 -14.06 -13.80 14.28
C ASP A 16 -14.58 -13.17 12.97
N TYR A 17 -13.69 -12.58 12.18
CA TYR A 17 -14.04 -11.86 10.96
C TYR A 17 -13.59 -12.60 9.71
N ARG A 18 -14.49 -12.65 8.72
CA ARG A 18 -14.18 -13.20 7.39
C ARG A 18 -13.21 -12.34 6.59
N ILE A 19 -13.17 -11.03 6.87
CA ILE A 19 -12.38 -10.04 6.15
C ILE A 19 -11.82 -9.04 7.16
N ILE A 20 -10.52 -8.76 7.05
CA ILE A 20 -9.84 -7.72 7.81
C ILE A 20 -9.27 -6.73 6.80
N ALA A 21 -9.70 -5.46 6.88
CA ALA A 21 -9.19 -4.40 6.02
C ALA A 21 -8.04 -3.65 6.72
N LEU A 22 -6.91 -3.52 6.03
CA LEU A 22 -5.72 -2.85 6.56
C LEU A 22 -5.26 -1.76 5.59
N LYS A 23 -5.01 -0.56 6.12
CA LYS A 23 -4.34 0.51 5.36
C LYS A 23 -2.82 0.33 5.45
N SER A 24 -2.27 -0.54 4.62
CA SER A 24 -0.83 -0.87 4.58
C SER A 24 -0.47 -1.53 3.24
N SER A 25 0.79 -1.40 2.81
CA SER A 25 1.26 -2.01 1.56
C SER A 25 2.01 -3.33 1.81
N ASN A 26 2.99 -3.35 2.72
CA ASN A 26 3.88 -4.50 2.91
C ASN A 26 4.01 -4.98 4.36
N HIS A 27 4.29 -4.07 5.29
CA HIS A 27 4.72 -4.45 6.65
C HIS A 27 3.70 -5.28 7.44
N PHE A 28 2.40 -5.14 7.13
CA PHE A 28 1.35 -5.92 7.82
C PHE A 28 1.50 -7.43 7.61
N ARG A 29 2.17 -7.87 6.54
CA ARG A 29 2.32 -9.30 6.25
C ARG A 29 3.03 -10.03 7.39
N ALA A 30 3.97 -9.38 8.08
CA ALA A 30 4.68 -10.00 9.20
C ALA A 30 3.74 -10.40 10.35
N GLY A 31 2.74 -9.57 10.69
CA GLY A 31 1.82 -9.83 11.79
C GLY A 31 0.51 -10.52 11.41
N PHE A 32 0.19 -10.63 10.12
CA PHE A 32 -1.09 -11.18 9.65
C PHE A 32 -0.96 -12.42 8.77
N LYS A 33 0.25 -12.81 8.32
CA LYS A 33 0.44 -13.97 7.44
C LYS A 33 -0.07 -15.28 8.05
N ASP A 34 0.06 -15.45 9.36
CA ASP A 34 -0.36 -16.69 10.05
C ASP A 34 -1.87 -16.69 10.38
N VAL A 35 -2.53 -15.54 10.30
CA VAL A 35 -3.97 -15.39 10.55
C VAL A 35 -4.77 -15.43 9.24
N ALA A 36 -4.23 -14.84 8.18
CA ALA A 36 -4.92 -14.73 6.90
C ALA A 36 -4.66 -15.94 6.00
N THR A 37 -5.72 -16.65 5.61
CA THR A 37 -5.60 -17.70 4.57
C THR A 37 -5.21 -17.13 3.21
N HIS A 38 -5.70 -15.93 2.89
CA HIS A 38 -5.41 -15.24 1.64
C HIS A 38 -5.19 -13.75 1.89
N ILE A 39 -4.21 -13.16 1.20
CA ILE A 39 -3.94 -11.72 1.22
C ILE A 39 -4.22 -11.15 -0.16
N VAL A 40 -5.22 -10.28 -0.24
CA VAL A 40 -5.59 -9.57 -1.46
C VAL A 40 -5.15 -8.11 -1.35
N THR A 41 -4.27 -7.67 -2.26
CA THR A 41 -3.89 -6.26 -2.35
C THR A 41 -5.00 -5.50 -3.06
N ALA A 42 -5.57 -4.49 -2.41
CA ALA A 42 -6.55 -3.60 -3.04
C ALA A 42 -5.83 -2.51 -3.85
N ASP A 43 -6.22 -2.33 -5.12
CA ASP A 43 -5.77 -1.22 -5.97
C ASP A 43 -6.71 -0.01 -5.83
N THR A 44 -6.63 0.65 -4.67
CA THR A 44 -7.46 1.82 -4.37
C THR A 44 -6.82 3.11 -4.88
N PRO A 45 -7.61 4.14 -5.28
CA PRO A 45 -7.06 5.47 -5.52
C PRO A 45 -6.51 6.08 -4.22
N GLY A 46 -5.59 7.03 -4.35
CA GLY A 46 -5.07 7.79 -3.21
C GLY A 46 -3.61 8.20 -3.38
N LEU A 47 -3.09 8.96 -2.40
CA LEU A 47 -1.74 9.55 -2.45
C LEU A 47 -0.61 8.52 -2.57
N THR A 48 -0.86 7.27 -2.18
CA THR A 48 0.12 6.17 -2.22
C THR A 48 -0.14 5.19 -3.37
N THR A 49 -0.95 5.57 -4.38
CA THR A 49 -1.13 4.74 -5.58
C THR A 49 0.18 4.57 -6.33
N HIS A 50 0.35 3.41 -6.99
CA HIS A 50 1.47 3.18 -7.90
C HIS A 50 1.25 3.85 -9.27
N GLN A 51 0.04 4.33 -9.56
CA GLN A 51 -0.28 5.07 -10.78
C GLN A 51 0.19 6.53 -10.68
N ILE A 52 1.50 6.75 -10.63
CA ILE A 52 2.10 8.07 -10.38
C ILE A 52 1.73 9.15 -11.42
N GLN A 53 1.27 8.74 -12.60
CA GLN A 53 0.80 9.59 -13.69
C GLN A 53 -0.48 10.36 -13.37
N VAL A 54 -1.26 9.92 -12.37
CA VAL A 54 -2.50 10.62 -11.98
C VAL A 54 -2.21 11.94 -11.26
N PHE A 55 -0.98 12.17 -10.81
CA PHE A 55 -0.61 13.38 -10.08
C PHE A 55 -0.03 14.45 -11.02
N PRO A 56 -0.60 15.67 -11.06
CA PRO A 56 -0.06 16.75 -11.87
C PRO A 56 1.30 17.22 -11.30
N ARG A 57 2.39 16.94 -12.03
CA ARG A 57 3.74 17.36 -11.64
C ARG A 57 4.09 18.71 -12.29
N ARG A 58 3.79 19.81 -11.59
CA ARG A 58 3.99 21.19 -12.11
C ARG A 58 5.43 21.70 -11.97
N ASN A 59 6.16 21.24 -10.95
CA ASN A 59 7.51 21.71 -10.63
C ASN A 59 8.56 20.61 -10.89
N LYS A 60 8.53 19.99 -12.08
CA LYS A 60 9.55 19.02 -12.49
C LYS A 60 10.81 19.77 -12.92
N ALA A 61 11.97 19.41 -12.36
CA ALA A 61 13.26 20.00 -12.75
C ALA A 61 13.90 19.31 -13.98
N TYR A 62 13.44 18.11 -14.33
CA TYR A 62 13.94 17.28 -15.43
C TYR A 62 12.86 16.25 -15.85
N PRO A 63 12.99 15.61 -17.03
CA PRO A 63 12.09 14.53 -17.45
C PRO A 63 12.08 13.34 -16.45
N LEU A 64 10.90 12.83 -16.12
CA LEU A 64 10.69 11.75 -15.15
C LEU A 64 10.10 10.52 -15.85
N TRP A 65 10.82 9.41 -15.91
CA TRP A 65 10.23 8.13 -16.29
C TRP A 65 9.29 7.63 -15.17
N PRO A 66 8.11 7.06 -15.46
CA PRO A 66 7.50 6.78 -16.77
C PRO A 66 6.57 7.90 -17.29
N LEU A 67 6.63 9.12 -16.72
CA LEU A 67 5.77 10.24 -17.10
C LEU A 67 6.19 10.90 -18.42
N ASP A 68 7.49 10.92 -18.69
CA ASP A 68 8.10 11.53 -19.86
C ASP A 68 8.89 10.44 -20.62
N GLU A 69 8.50 10.14 -21.86
CA GLU A 69 9.12 9.07 -22.68
C GLU A 69 10.59 9.34 -23.01
N GLU A 70 10.95 10.62 -23.13
CA GLU A 70 12.32 11.08 -23.42
C GLU A 70 13.25 11.10 -22.20
N ALA A 71 12.80 10.57 -21.05
CA ALA A 71 13.61 10.56 -19.84
C ALA A 71 14.85 9.67 -19.99
N GLN A 72 16.04 10.29 -19.89
CA GLN A 72 17.33 9.62 -19.92
C GLN A 72 18.09 9.90 -18.62
N TYR A 73 18.71 8.85 -18.05
CA TYR A 73 19.50 8.94 -16.82
C TYR A 73 20.93 8.48 -17.11
N PRO A 74 21.96 9.21 -16.64
CA PRO A 74 23.33 8.75 -16.74
C PRO A 74 23.50 7.45 -15.96
N ILE A 75 24.27 6.52 -16.53
CA ILE A 75 24.66 5.24 -15.90
C ILE A 75 25.90 5.47 -15.04
#